data_AF-A0A0M3JNK7-F1
#
_entry.id   AF-A0A0M3JNK7-F1
#
_cell.length_a   1.000
_cell.length_b   1.000
_cell.length_c   1.000
_cell.angle_alpha   90.00
_cell.angle_beta   90.00
_cell.angle_gamma   90.00
#
_symmetry.space_group_name_H-M   'P 1'
#
loop_
_entity.id
_entity.type
_entity.pdbx_description
1 polymer ?
#
loop_
_entity_poly.entity_id
_entity_poly.type
_entity_poly.pdbx_seq_one_letter_code
_entity_poly.pdbx_strand_id
1 'polypeptide(L)' 'MYRNFCALAGGRDEADKVYQILNRELNEEDGFEWHRFRVGPYNAVVQEGVRLNYPDNTLAVLVL' A
#
# COMPACT_ATOMS: atom_id res chain seq x y z
N MET A 1 -26.81 -7.52 -18.78
CA MET A 1 -26.33 -8.29 -17.60
C MET A 1 -24.98 -7.68 -17.21
N TYR A 2 -25.01 -6.57 -16.46
CA TYR A 2 -23.82 -5.76 -16.18
C TYR A 2 -23.09 -6.28 -14.94
N ARG A 3 -21.76 -6.30 -15.07
CA ARG A 3 -20.79 -6.96 -14.19
C ARG A 3 -20.82 -6.42 -12.75
N ASN A 4 -20.64 -7.36 -11.83
CA ASN A 4 -20.44 -7.20 -10.39
C ASN A 4 -19.55 -6.00 -10.01
N PHE A 5 -20.15 -4.98 -9.38
CA PHE A 5 -19.49 -3.82 -8.77
C PHE A 5 -19.05 -4.08 -7.31
N CYS A 6 -19.12 -5.32 -6.80
CA CYS A 6 -18.91 -5.60 -5.37
C CYS A 6 -17.46 -5.90 -4.95
N ALA A 7 -16.49 -6.06 -5.87
CA ALA A 7 -15.11 -6.40 -5.48
C ALA A 7 -14.22 -5.19 -5.11
N LEU A 8 -14.67 -3.95 -5.36
CA LEU A 8 -13.85 -2.74 -5.12
C LEU A 8 -14.12 -2.06 -3.77
N ALA A 9 -15.18 -2.44 -3.06
CA ALA A 9 -15.52 -1.85 -1.76
C ALA A 9 -14.69 -2.48 -0.62
N GLY A 10 -14.58 -3.82 -0.58
CA GLY A 10 -13.92 -4.51 0.54
C GLY A 10 -12.42 -4.23 0.69
N GLY A 11 -11.71 -3.94 -0.41
CA GLY A 11 -10.28 -3.64 -0.37
C GLY A 11 -9.93 -2.21 0.10
N ARG A 12 -10.89 -1.27 0.08
CA ARG A 12 -10.69 0.07 0.66
C ARG A 12 -10.74 0.00 2.18
N ASP A 13 -11.74 -0.71 2.70
CA ASP A 13 -11.97 -0.81 4.14
C ASP A 13 -10.79 -1.45 4.90
N GLU A 14 -10.09 -2.41 4.29
CA GLU A 14 -8.89 -3.02 4.90
C GLU A 14 -7.65 -2.13 4.79
N ALA A 15 -7.45 -1.44 3.67
CA ALA A 15 -6.38 -0.46 3.53
C ALA A 15 -6.54 0.70 4.51
N ASP A 16 -7.78 1.13 4.75
CA ASP A 16 -8.11 2.21 5.69
C ASP A 16 -7.76 1.83 7.13
N LYS A 17 -7.90 0.56 7.53
CA LYS A 17 -7.44 0.07 8.83
C LYS A 17 -5.93 0.13 8.97
N VAL A 18 -5.19 -0.21 7.91
CA VAL A 18 -3.72 -0.08 7.91
C VAL A 18 -3.32 1.37 8.15
N TYR A 19 -3.99 2.34 7.50
CA TYR A 19 -3.70 3.76 7.71
C TYR A 19 -4.01 4.23 9.13
N GLN A 20 -5.10 3.77 9.74
CA GLN A 20 -5.40 4.13 11.13
C GLN A 20 -4.33 3.63 12.09
N ILE A 21 -3.79 2.43 11.85
CA ILE A 21 -2.70 1.88 12.66
C ILE A 21 -1.42 2.68 12.44
N LEU A 22 -1.06 2.98 11.19
CA LEU A 22 0.15 3.76 10.87
C LEU A 22 0.08 5.17 11.49
N ASN A 23 -1.05 5.86 11.40
CA ASN A 23 -1.22 7.17 12.03
C ASN A 23 -1.14 7.13 13.56
N ARG A 24 -1.47 6.00 14.19
CA ARG A 24 -1.42 5.86 15.64
C ARG A 24 -0.01 5.52 16.12
N GLU A 25 0.67 4.60 15.42
CA GLU A 25 1.95 4.03 15.85
C GLU A 25 3.17 4.71 15.24
N LEU A 26 3.03 5.35 14.07
CA LEU A 26 4.07 6.04 13.31
C LEU A 26 3.60 7.44 12.97
N ASN A 27 3.31 8.23 14.02
CA ASN A 27 2.84 9.60 13.86
C ASN A 27 4.02 10.57 13.61
N GLU A 28 3.70 11.71 13.00
CA GLU A 28 4.68 12.76 12.67
C GLU A 28 5.28 13.43 13.91
N GLU A 29 4.55 13.48 15.03
CA GLU A 29 5.04 14.08 16.28
C GLU A 29 6.20 13.27 16.89
N ASP A 30 6.22 11.96 16.65
CA ASP A 30 7.30 11.03 17.00
C ASP A 30 8.45 11.04 15.98
N GLY A 31 8.34 11.86 14.93
CA GLY A 31 9.37 12.05 13.91
C GLY A 31 9.32 11.05 12.76
N PHE A 32 8.21 10.33 12.59
CA PHE A 32 8.02 9.41 11.46
C PHE A 32 7.26 10.06 10.32
N GLU A 33 7.69 9.79 9.09
CA GLU A 33 6.94 10.07 7.87
C GLU A 33 6.66 8.76 7.13
N TRP A 34 5.49 8.61 6.52
CA TRP A 34 5.20 7.41 5.73
C TRP A 34 4.43 7.68 4.45
N HIS A 35 4.75 6.90 3.42
CA HIS A 35 4.16 7.04 2.09
C HIS A 35 3.73 5.70 1.51
N ARG A 36 2.49 5.64 1.04
CA ARG A 36 1.95 4.45 0.38
C ARG A 36 2.39 4.36 -1.07
N PHE A 37 2.64 3.14 -1.54
CA PHE A 37 2.85 2.84 -2.94
C PHE A 37 2.31 1.45 -3.30
N ARG A 38 2.24 1.17 -4.60
CA ARG A 38 1.94 -0.17 -5.12
C ARG A 38 3.24 -0.83 -5.56
N VAL A 39 3.34 -2.14 -5.36
CA VAL A 39 4.54 -2.91 -5.70
C VAL A 39 4.88 -2.84 -7.20
N GLY A 40 3.88 -2.83 -8.08
CA GLY A 40 4.09 -2.77 -9.54
C GLY A 40 4.92 -1.55 -9.99
N PRO A 41 4.49 -0.31 -9.67
CA PRO A 41 5.27 0.90 -9.95
C PRO A 41 6.71 0.86 -9.41
N TYR A 42 6.93 0.28 -8.22
CA TYR A 42 8.29 0.09 -7.69
C TYR A 42 9.10 -0.90 -8.54
N ASN A 43 8.56 -2.08 -8.84
CA ASN A 43 9.22 -3.11 -9.63
C ASN A 43 9.52 -2.67 -11.09
N ALA A 44 8.75 -1.70 -11.60
CA ALA A 44 8.93 -1.14 -12.93
C ALA A 44 10.19 -0.26 -13.06
N VAL A 45 10.67 0.32 -11.96
CA VAL A 45 11.81 1.25 -11.98
C VAL A 45 13.12 0.63 -11.48
N VAL A 46 13.05 -0.42 -10.65
CA VAL A 46 14.23 -1.04 -10.05
C VAL A 46 14.80 -2.19 -10.90
N GLN A 47 16.08 -2.52 -10.67
CA GLN A 47 16.75 -3.67 -11.30
C GLN A 47 16.12 -5.00 -10.84
N GLU A 48 16.20 -6.03 -11.68
CA GLU A 48 15.55 -7.32 -11.44
C GLU A 48 15.93 -7.94 -10.08
N GLY A 49 17.19 -7.84 -9.67
CA GLY A 49 17.70 -8.42 -8.42
C GLY A 49 17.16 -7.78 -7.13
N VAL A 50 16.47 -6.64 -7.22
CA VAL A 50 15.88 -5.94 -6.07
C VAL A 50 14.36 -5.81 -6.18
N ARG A 51 13.74 -6.48 -7.16
CA ARG A 51 12.28 -6.50 -7.27
C ARG A 51 11.65 -7.22 -6.07
N LEU A 52 10.51 -6.70 -5.64
CA LEU A 52 9.71 -7.30 -4.60
C LEU A 52 8.83 -8.41 -5.19
N ASN A 53 8.89 -9.61 -4.61
CA ASN A 53 8.12 -10.76 -5.06
C ASN A 53 6.68 -10.75 -4.50
N TYR A 54 5.92 -9.72 -4.86
CA TYR A 54 4.51 -9.57 -4.52
C TYR A 54 3.72 -9.16 -5.77
N PRO A 55 2.41 -9.46 -5.84
CA PRO A 55 1.56 -8.97 -6.91
C PRO A 55 1.64 -7.46 -7.10
N ASP A 56 1.56 -6.97 -8.34
CA ASP A 56 1.72 -5.55 -8.66
C ASP A 56 0.76 -4.62 -7.90
N ASN A 57 -0.46 -5.09 -7.62
CA ASN A 57 -1.46 -4.33 -6.89
C ASN A 57 -1.33 -4.45 -5.35
N THR A 58 -0.29 -5.10 -4.84
CA THR A 58 -0.03 -5.17 -3.38
C THR A 58 0.21 -3.77 -2.84
N LEU A 59 -0.43 -3.44 -1.71
CA LEU A 59 -0.18 -2.21 -0.97
C LEU A 59 1.15 -2.34 -0.21
N ALA A 60 2.01 -1.33 -0.32
CA ALA A 60 3.24 -1.21 0.45
C ALA A 60 3.34 0.20 1.04
N VAL A 61 4.14 0.34 2.10
CA VAL A 61 4.37 1.61 2.80
C VAL A 61 5.87 1.79 3.01
N LEU A 62 6.37 2.95 2.62
CA LEU A 62 7.71 3.44 2.94
C LEU A 62 7.62 4.25 4.24
N VAL A 63 8.49 3.98 5.20
CA VAL A 63 8.60 4.73 6.47
C VAL A 63 9.98 5.38 6.51
N LEU A 64 10.03 6.65 6.90
CA LEU A 64 11.21 7.51 6.96
C LEU A 64 11.32 8.15 8.34
#